data_AF-A0A1C5Y3P6-F1
#
_entry.id   AF-A0A1C5Y3P6-F1
#
_cell.length_a   1.000
_cell.length_b   1.000
_cell.length_c   1.000
_cell.angle_alpha   90.00
_cell.angle_beta   90.00
_cell.angle_gamma   90.00
#
_symmetry.space_group_name_H-M   'P 1'
#
loop_
_entity.id
_entity.type
_entity.pdbx_description
1 polymer ?
#
loop_
_entity_poly.entity_id
_entity_poly.type
_entity_poly.pdbx_seq_one_letter_code
_entity_poly.pdbx_strand_id
1 'polypeptide(L)'
;MAVNKVDYEVLTSGVSVYANQAEALDEVIQALVKMNGELQGGWTNQTADAFIERFEDEYKPALENARDAIQSISDFIQSYMQNRQDDDAQGAAAVRG
;
A
#
# COMPACT_ATOMS: atom_id res chain seq x y z
N MET A 1 -9.07 -11.94 32.11
CA MET A 1 -7.80 -11.56 31.45
C MET A 1 -7.95 -11.91 29.98
N ALA A 2 -7.85 -10.94 29.06
CA ALA A 2 -7.80 -11.27 27.64
C ALA A 2 -6.47 -11.97 27.37
N VAL A 3 -6.51 -13.18 26.81
CA VAL A 3 -5.28 -13.86 26.36
C VAL A 3 -4.80 -13.10 25.14
N ASN A 4 -3.73 -12.31 25.31
CA ASN A 4 -3.11 -11.57 24.22
C ASN A 4 -2.29 -12.57 23.37
N LYS A 5 -2.95 -13.27 22.44
CA LYS A 5 -2.31 -14.21 21.52
C LYS A 5 -1.91 -13.47 20.25
N VAL A 6 -0.63 -13.52 19.92
CA VAL A 6 -0.10 -13.02 18.64
C VAL A 6 0.10 -14.23 17.73
N ASP A 7 -0.57 -14.22 16.58
CA ASP A 7 -0.39 -15.24 15.55
C ASP A 7 0.50 -14.68 14.44
N TYR A 8 1.80 -14.97 14.52
CA TYR A 8 2.80 -14.42 13.61
C TYR A 8 2.64 -14.91 12.16
N GLU A 9 2.05 -16.08 11.94
CA GLU A 9 1.76 -16.59 10.59
C GLU A 9 0.66 -15.77 9.91
N VAL A 10 -0.41 -15.45 10.67
CA VAL A 10 -1.50 -14.59 10.18
C VAL A 10 -0.99 -13.19 9.86
N LEU A 11 -0.15 -12.60 10.73
CA LEU A 11 0.43 -11.29 10.49
C LEU A 11 1.34 -11.29 9.25
N THR A 12 2.16 -12.32 9.07
CA THR A 12 3.03 -12.47 7.89
C THR A 12 2.20 -12.61 6.61
N SER A 13 1.11 -13.39 6.65
CA SER A 13 0.17 -13.49 5.53
C SER A 13 -0.49 -12.15 5.22
N GLY A 14 -0.91 -11.41 6.25
CA GLY A 14 -1.50 -10.08 6.12
C GLY A 14 -0.57 -9.08 5.41
N VAL A 15 0.71 -9.03 5.82
CA VAL A 15 1.74 -8.22 5.16
C VAL A 15 1.80 -8.48 3.67
N SER A 16 1.91 -9.75 3.27
CA SER A 16 1.98 -10.12 1.85
C SER A 16 0.71 -9.75 1.10
N VAL A 17 -0.48 -9.95 1.69
CA VAL A 17 -1.74 -9.59 1.04
C VAL A 17 -1.81 -8.09 0.79
N TYR A 18 -1.56 -7.25 1.79
CA TYR A 18 -1.63 -5.80 1.62
C TYR A 18 -0.58 -5.27 0.64
N ALA A 19 0.66 -5.75 0.72
CA ALA A 19 1.70 -5.38 -0.24
C ALA A 19 1.32 -5.76 -1.69
N ASN A 20 0.84 -6.98 -1.91
CA ASN A 20 0.42 -7.43 -3.25
C ASN A 20 -0.76 -6.61 -3.79
N GLN A 21 -1.69 -6.17 -2.94
CA GLN A 21 -2.80 -5.33 -3.38
C GLN A 21 -2.38 -3.89 -3.68
N ALA A 22 -1.40 -3.35 -2.94
CA ALA A 22 -0.79 -2.08 -3.29
C ALA A 22 -0.10 -2.15 -4.66
N GLU A 23 0.67 -3.21 -4.92
CA GLU A 23 1.31 -3.45 -6.22
C GLU A 23 0.28 -3.58 -7.35
N ALA A 24 -0.78 -4.36 -7.15
CA ALA A 24 -1.86 -4.49 -8.14
C ALA A 24 -2.55 -3.15 -8.43
N LEU A 25 -2.73 -2.30 -7.42
CA LEU A 25 -3.29 -0.96 -7.63
C LEU A 25 -2.31 -0.04 -8.38
N ASP A 26 -1.00 -0.19 -8.16
CA ASP A 26 0.02 0.52 -8.93
C ASP A 26 -0.06 0.17 -10.42
N GLU A 27 -0.18 -1.12 -10.76
CA GLU A 27 -0.36 -1.58 -12.14
C GLU A 27 -1.61 -0.97 -12.79
N VAL A 28 -2.71 -0.90 -12.03
CA VAL A 28 -3.96 -0.24 -12.49
C VAL A 28 -3.70 1.25 -12.77
N ILE A 29 -3.04 1.96 -11.87
CA ILE A 29 -2.70 3.38 -12.05
C ILE A 29 -1.85 3.58 -13.30
N GLN A 30 -0.83 2.74 -13.51
CA GLN A 30 0.04 2.81 -14.69
C GLN A 30 -0.76 2.57 -15.99
N ALA A 31 -1.68 1.61 -16.01
CA ALA A 31 -2.54 1.36 -17.16
C ALA A 31 -3.44 2.57 -17.49
N LEU A 32 -4.00 3.23 -16.48
CA LEU A 32 -4.82 4.43 -16.65
C LEU A 32 -4.00 5.62 -17.17
N VAL A 33 -2.80 5.84 -16.62
CA VAL A 33 -1.87 6.89 -17.09
C VAL A 33 -1.51 6.66 -18.56
N LYS A 34 -1.23 5.41 -18.95
CA LYS A 34 -0.93 5.07 -20.34
C LYS A 34 -2.11 5.37 -21.27
N MET A 35 -3.32 4.95 -20.90
CA MET A 35 -4.53 5.22 -21.69
C MET A 35 -4.76 6.72 -21.86
N ASN A 36 -4.50 7.53 -20.83
CA ASN A 36 -4.62 8.98 -20.94
C ASN A 36 -3.59 9.61 -21.88
N GLY A 37 -2.36 9.09 -21.93
CA GLY A 37 -1.39 9.50 -22.94
C GLY A 37 -1.84 9.15 -24.37
N GLU A 38 -2.46 7.99 -24.58
CA GLU A 38 -3.05 7.61 -25.87
C GLU A 38 -4.23 8.53 -26.24
N LEU A 39 -5.08 8.87 -25.26
CA LEU A 39 -6.18 9.83 -25.45
C LEU A 39 -5.67 11.21 -25.84
N GLN A 40 -4.61 11.74 -25.20
CA GLN A 40 -3.99 13.01 -25.60
C GLN A 40 -3.48 12.99 -27.05
N GLY A 41 -2.99 11.83 -27.53
CA GLY A 41 -2.52 11.69 -28.91
C GLY A 41 -3.63 11.68 -29.95
N GLY A 42 -4.81 11.12 -29.61
CA GLY A 42 -5.92 10.94 -30.55
C GLY A 42 -7.10 11.90 -30.39
N TRP A 43 -7.20 12.57 -29.24
CA TRP A 43 -8.31 13.45 -28.87
C TRP A 43 -7.77 14.79 -28.38
N THR A 44 -7.74 15.77 -29.29
CA THR A 44 -7.11 17.08 -29.05
C THR A 44 -8.14 18.20 -29.22
N ASN A 45 -8.94 18.41 -28.18
CA ASN A 45 -9.85 19.55 -28.08
C ASN A 45 -9.94 20.04 -26.62
N GLN A 46 -10.58 21.19 -26.40
CA GLN A 46 -10.69 21.80 -25.05
C GLN A 46 -11.34 20.86 -24.02
N THR A 47 -12.27 19.99 -24.44
CA THR A 47 -12.89 19.00 -23.56
C THR A 47 -11.90 17.89 -23.18
N ALA A 48 -11.06 17.45 -24.12
CA ALA A 48 -10.00 16.50 -23.86
C ALA A 48 -8.99 17.08 -22.88
N ASP A 49 -8.56 18.32 -23.09
CA ASP A 49 -7.61 19.00 -22.21
C ASP A 49 -8.15 19.08 -20.78
N ALA A 50 -9.41 19.51 -20.60
CA ALA A 50 -10.06 19.59 -19.30
C ALA A 50 -10.24 18.21 -18.64
N PHE A 51 -10.48 17.16 -19.43
CA PHE A 51 -10.55 15.80 -18.91
C PHE A 51 -9.19 15.32 -18.40
N ILE A 52 -8.12 15.55 -19.17
CA ILE A 52 -6.78 15.12 -18.80
C ILE A 52 -6.27 15.89 -17.58
N GLU A 53 -6.45 17.21 -17.56
CA GLU A 53 -6.12 18.05 -16.40
C GLU A 53 -6.81 17.51 -15.13
N ARG A 54 -8.11 17.21 -15.21
CA ARG A 54 -8.85 16.66 -14.08
C ARG A 54 -8.34 15.29 -13.65
N PHE A 55 -7.94 14.44 -14.59
CA PHE A 55 -7.34 13.16 -14.23
C PHE A 55 -6.00 13.33 -13.53
N GLU A 56 -5.13 14.19 -14.05
CA GLU A 56 -3.79 14.40 -13.49
C GLU A 56 -3.84 15.06 -12.12
N ASP A 57 -4.76 16.00 -11.91
CA ASP A 57 -4.82 16.80 -10.69
C ASP A 57 -5.70 16.20 -9.59
N GLU A 58 -6.78 15.50 -9.96
CA GLU A 58 -7.76 14.98 -8.99
C GLU A 58 -7.67 13.46 -8.85
N TYR A 59 -7.81 12.73 -9.96
CA TYR A 59 -8.03 11.28 -9.89
C TYR A 59 -6.76 10.49 -9.67
N LYS A 60 -5.67 10.80 -10.40
CA LYS A 60 -4.40 10.10 -10.23
C LYS A 60 -3.86 10.22 -8.80
N PRO A 61 -3.79 11.42 -8.18
CA PRO A 61 -3.34 11.56 -6.80
C PRO A 61 -4.24 10.81 -5.80
N ALA A 62 -5.55 10.79 -6.03
CA ALA A 62 -6.47 10.03 -5.16
C ALA A 62 -6.20 8.52 -5.23
N LEU A 63 -5.91 7.98 -6.41
CA LEU A 63 -5.55 6.57 -6.59
C LEU A 63 -4.18 6.25 -5.98
N GLU A 64 -3.18 7.11 -6.18
CA GLU A 64 -1.85 6.98 -5.56
C GLU A 64 -1.95 7.01 -4.03
N ASN A 65 -2.76 7.91 -3.46
CA ASN A 65 -3.00 7.96 -2.02
C ASN A 65 -3.67 6.67 -1.49
N ALA A 66 -4.58 6.06 -2.27
CA ALA A 66 -5.18 4.78 -1.90
C ALA A 66 -4.16 3.63 -1.92
N ARG A 67 -3.30 3.58 -2.94
CA ARG A 67 -2.17 2.63 -3.02
C ARG A 67 -1.26 2.78 -1.81
N ASP A 68 -0.85 4.00 -1.50
CA ASP A 68 0.07 4.30 -0.41
C ASP A 68 -0.57 3.98 0.96
N ALA A 69 -1.87 4.23 1.11
CA ALA A 69 -2.61 3.82 2.30
C ALA A 69 -2.63 2.30 2.49
N ILE A 70 -2.84 1.53 1.42
CA ILE A 70 -2.80 0.06 1.47
C ILE A 70 -1.39 -0.42 1.84
N GLN A 71 -0.35 0.14 1.22
CA GLN A 71 1.03 -0.19 1.54
C GLN A 71 1.36 0.12 3.01
N SER A 72 0.88 1.26 3.54
CA SER A 72 1.12 1.66 4.92
C SER A 72 0.58 0.66 5.95
N ILE A 73 -0.47 -0.09 5.61
CA ILE A 73 -1.00 -1.16 6.46
C ILE A 73 0.02 -2.31 6.56
N SER A 74 0.63 -2.69 5.43
CA SER A 74 1.68 -3.70 5.38
C SER A 74 2.88 -3.28 6.23
N ASP A 75 3.35 -2.04 6.04
CA ASP A 75 4.50 -1.49 6.75
C ASP A 75 4.24 -1.44 8.27
N PHE A 76 3.03 -1.05 8.67
CA PHE A 76 2.62 -1.05 10.08
C PHE A 76 2.69 -2.46 10.69
N ILE A 77 2.16 -3.47 10.00
CA ILE A 77 2.17 -4.85 10.51
C ILE A 77 3.61 -5.37 10.60
N GLN A 78 4.45 -5.07 9.60
CA GLN A 78 5.88 -5.44 9.63
C GLN A 78 6.60 -4.81 10.82
N SER A 79 6.44 -3.50 11.03
CA SER A 79 7.06 -2.79 12.13
C SER A 79 6.63 -3.34 13.50
N TYR A 80 5.33 -3.64 13.65
CA TYR A 80 4.81 -4.25 14.88
C TYR A 80 5.42 -5.64 15.15
N MET A 81 5.58 -6.47 14.12
CA MET A 81 6.21 -7.78 14.27
C MET A 81 7.69 -7.69 14.66
N GLN A 82 8.44 -6.76 14.08
CA GLN A 82 9.85 -6.54 14.41
C GLN A 82 10.01 -6.12 15.88
N ASN A 83 9.26 -5.11 16.32
CA ASN A 83 9.31 -4.63 17.70
C ASN A 83 8.98 -5.74 18.71
N ARG A 84 8.01 -6.61 18.38
CA ARG A 84 7.65 -7.76 19.23
C ARG A 84 8.73 -8.82 19.31
N GLN A 85 9.40 -9.12 18.20
CA GLN A 85 10.53 -10.06 18.19
C GLN A 85 11.69 -9.54 19.03
N ASP A 86 11.97 -8.23 18.96
CA ASP A 86 13.01 -7.60 19.77
C ASP A 86 12.68 -7.63 21.27
N ASP A 87 11.43 -7.33 21.64
CA ASP A 87 10.93 -7.43 23.02
C ASP A 87 11.01 -8.87 23.56
N ASP A 88 10.58 -9.86 22.77
CA ASP A 88 10.62 -11.28 23.14
C ASP A 88 12.06 -11.77 23.30
N ALA A 89 12.99 -11.33 22.43
CA ALA A 89 14.41 -11.67 22.52
C ALA A 89 15.08 -11.10 23.78
N GLN A 90 14.75 -9.84 24.14
CA GLN A 90 15.26 -9.20 25.36
C GLN A 90 14.68 -9.86 26.62
N GLY A 91 13.39 -10.16 26.63
CA GLY A 91 12.74 -10.90 27.73
C GLY A 91 13.34 -12.29 27.94
N ALA A 92 13.60 -13.03 26.84
CA ALA A 92 14.22 -14.35 26.92
C ALA A 92 15.67 -14.30 27.44
N ALA A 93 16.43 -13.25 27.10
CA ALA A 93 17.78 -13.04 27.62
C ALA A 93 17.77 -12.76 29.15
N ALA A 94 16.78 -12.01 29.65
CA ALA A 94 16.62 -11.69 31.06
C ALA A 94 16.23 -12.89 31.94
N VAL A 95 15.64 -13.95 31.36
CA VAL A 95 15.28 -15.18 32.07
C VAL A 95 16.44 -16.20 32.09
N ARG A 96 17.41 -16.07 31.19
CA ARG A 96 18.59 -16.94 31.11
C ARG A 96 19.83 -16.42 31.84
N GLY A 97 19.83 -15.17 32.29
CA GLY A 97 20.87 -14.58 33.16
C GLY A 97 20.49 -14.64 34.64
#